data_AF-A0A929HSN2-F1
#
_entry.id   AF-A0A929HSN2-F1
#
_cell.length_a   1.000
_cell.length_b   1.000
_cell.length_c   1.000
_cell.angle_alpha   90.00
_cell.angle_beta   90.00
_cell.angle_gamma   90.00
#
_symmetry.space_group_name_H-M   'P 1'
#
loop_
_entity.id
_entity.type
_entity.pdbx_description
1 polymer ?
#
loop_
_entity_poly.entity_id
_entity_poly.type
_entity_poly.pdbx_seq_one_letter_code
_entity_poly.pdbx_strand_id
1 'polypeptide(L)'
;MVEDEVVKIVYKHVEKQFPMDCSTCNHHFASLKEYLEYTSPTGKPISYDAERGDWKPLKPFGTFSLRTCQCGTTLSLSSHGMRLATLWRLLQWLRKESSSRKINMREVMDDIRKKINDQALRQKEAEPNSQINRTE
;
A
#
# COMPACT_ATOMS: atom_id res chain seq x y z
N MET A 1 18.42 -1.49 3.95
CA MET A 1 17.01 -1.90 3.91
C MET A 1 16.89 -2.85 2.75
N VAL A 2 16.33 -4.03 2.99
CA VAL A 2 16.05 -5.02 1.93
C VAL A 2 14.59 -4.97 1.53
N GLU A 3 14.24 -5.61 0.41
CA GLU A 3 12.89 -5.54 -0.16
C GLU A 3 11.80 -6.04 0.80
N ASP A 4 12.03 -7.16 1.50
CA ASP A 4 11.05 -7.69 2.47
C ASP A 4 10.76 -6.72 3.62
N GLU A 5 11.77 -5.95 4.05
CA GLU A 5 11.57 -4.91 5.05
C GLU A 5 10.69 -3.78 4.49
N VAL A 6 10.90 -3.40 3.23
CA VAL A 6 10.09 -2.40 2.53
C VAL A 6 8.64 -2.87 2.44
N VAL A 7 8.41 -4.10 1.98
CA VAL A 7 7.07 -4.70 1.91
C VAL A 7 6.40 -4.67 3.27
N LYS A 8 7.09 -5.10 4.34
CA LYS A 8 6.55 -5.08 5.71
C LYS A 8 6.21 -3.67 6.21
N ILE A 9 7.08 -2.69 5.96
CA ILE A 9 6.86 -1.29 6.38
C ILE A 9 5.65 -0.70 5.66
N VAL A 10 5.59 -0.84 4.34
CA VAL A 10 4.53 -0.26 3.53
C VAL A 10 3.20 -1.00 3.78
N TYR A 11 3.21 -2.32 3.95
CA TYR A 11 2.05 -3.10 4.34
C TYR A 11 1.41 -2.56 5.62
N LYS A 12 2.20 -2.44 6.70
CA LYS A 12 1.72 -1.92 8.00
C LYS A 12 1.20 -0.49 7.92
N HIS A 13 1.73 0.30 7.01
CA HIS A 13 1.24 1.67 6.76
C HIS A 13 -0.11 1.65 6.05
N VAL A 14 -0.22 0.88 4.96
CA VAL A 14 -1.44 0.74 4.17
C VAL A 14 -2.59 0.14 4.98
N GLU A 15 -2.31 -0.87 5.80
CA GLU A 15 -3.29 -1.50 6.71
C GLU A 15 -3.94 -0.51 7.67
N LYS A 16 -3.27 0.60 7.99
CA LYS A 16 -3.82 1.66 8.88
C LYS A 16 -4.44 2.83 8.13
N GLN A 17 -4.36 2.84 6.80
CA GLN A 17 -4.68 4.01 5.98
C GLN A 17 -5.67 3.72 4.86
N PHE A 18 -6.02 2.45 4.62
CA PHE A 18 -7.07 2.17 3.64
C PHE A 18 -8.39 2.81 4.08
N PRO A 19 -9.16 3.40 3.16
CA PRO A 19 -10.45 3.96 3.49
C PRO A 19 -11.36 2.82 3.96
N MET A 20 -12.00 2.99 5.12
CA MET A 20 -12.98 2.02 5.62
C MET A 20 -14.27 2.08 4.81
N ASP A 21 -14.57 3.20 4.14
CA ASP A 21 -15.80 3.37 3.38
C ASP A 21 -15.52 4.03 2.03
N CYS A 22 -16.25 3.61 0.99
CA CYS A 22 -16.31 4.36 -0.25
C CYS A 22 -17.26 5.55 -0.11
N SER A 23 -16.79 6.77 -0.29
CA SER A 23 -17.60 8.00 -0.16
C SER A 23 -18.76 8.13 -1.15
N THR A 24 -18.83 7.28 -2.19
CA THR A 24 -19.85 7.36 -3.24
C THR A 24 -20.89 6.26 -3.12
N CYS A 25 -20.50 4.99 -2.97
CA CYS A 25 -21.46 3.88 -2.82
C CYS A 25 -21.68 3.46 -1.37
N ASN A 26 -20.95 4.05 -0.41
CA ASN A 26 -20.98 3.70 1.01
C ASN A 26 -20.68 2.22 1.30
N HIS A 27 -19.97 1.53 0.40
CA HIS A 27 -19.47 0.18 0.69
C HIS A 27 -18.43 0.26 1.81
N HIS A 28 -18.65 -0.49 2.87
CA HIS A 28 -17.74 -0.60 4.01
C HIS A 28 -16.75 -1.75 3.81
N PHE A 29 -15.45 -1.47 3.90
CA PHE A 29 -14.37 -2.45 3.83
C PHE A 29 -13.94 -2.83 5.25
N ALA A 30 -14.33 -4.01 5.72
CA ALA A 30 -14.00 -4.49 7.06
C ALA A 30 -12.50 -4.83 7.23
N SER A 31 -11.76 -4.98 6.12
CA SER A 31 -10.34 -5.31 6.14
C SER A 31 -9.62 -4.82 4.89
N LEU A 32 -8.29 -4.72 4.97
CA LEU A 32 -7.45 -4.44 3.81
C LEU A 32 -7.66 -5.48 2.69
N LYS A 33 -7.85 -6.76 3.04
CA LYS A 33 -8.14 -7.81 2.07
C LYS A 33 -9.41 -7.52 1.27
N GLU A 34 -10.50 -7.22 1.96
CA GLU A 34 -11.77 -6.87 1.30
C GLU A 34 -11.63 -5.63 0.42
N TYR A 35 -10.96 -4.59 0.92
CA TYR A 35 -10.65 -3.41 0.12
C TYR A 35 -9.90 -3.76 -1.17
N LEU A 36 -8.92 -4.67 -1.11
CA LEU A 36 -8.14 -5.08 -2.28
C LEU A 36 -8.94 -5.96 -3.25
N GLU A 37 -9.86 -6.79 -2.76
CA GLU A 37 -10.75 -7.63 -3.58
C GLU A 37 -11.84 -6.79 -4.27
N TYR A 38 -12.35 -5.77 -3.59
CA TYR A 38 -13.42 -4.91 -4.09
C TYR A 38 -12.92 -3.69 -4.88
N THR A 39 -11.60 -3.53 -5.03
CA THR A 39 -11.02 -2.41 -5.78
C THR A 39 -9.94 -2.88 -6.75
N SER A 40 -9.88 -2.26 -7.92
CA SER A 40 -8.86 -2.55 -8.93
C SER A 40 -7.76 -1.48 -8.93
N PRO A 41 -6.48 -1.82 -9.06
CA PRO A 41 -5.41 -0.81 -9.14
C PRO A 41 -5.58 0.12 -10.35
N THR A 42 -5.34 1.41 -10.17
CA THR A 42 -5.41 2.43 -11.23
C THR A 42 -4.02 2.98 -11.49
N GLY A 43 -3.43 2.60 -12.62
CA GLY A 43 -2.07 2.99 -12.99
C GLY A 43 -0.97 2.45 -12.04
N LYS A 44 0.27 2.87 -12.27
CA LYS A 44 1.41 2.58 -11.38
C LYS A 44 1.46 3.60 -10.23
N PRO A 45 1.88 3.23 -9.01
CA PRO A 45 2.06 4.19 -7.93
C PRO A 45 3.05 5.31 -8.32
N ILE A 46 2.88 6.50 -7.72
CA ILE A 46 3.70 7.67 -8.01
C ILE A 46 4.24 8.24 -6.70
N SER A 47 5.53 8.55 -6.65
CA SER A 47 6.14 9.33 -5.57
C SER A 47 6.51 10.70 -6.12
N TYR A 48 5.76 11.74 -5.73
CA TYR A 48 5.99 13.09 -6.25
C TYR A 48 7.37 13.64 -5.85
N ASP A 49 7.82 13.30 -4.64
CA ASP A 49 9.16 13.68 -4.16
C ASP A 49 10.25 13.05 -5.06
N ALA A 50 10.12 11.75 -5.35
CA ALA A 50 11.07 11.04 -6.20
C ALA A 50 11.06 11.53 -7.66
N GLU A 51 9.89 11.85 -8.22
CA GLU A 51 9.76 12.41 -9.58
C GLU A 51 10.42 13.79 -9.70
N ARG A 52 10.48 14.55 -8.60
CA ARG A 52 11.20 15.83 -8.53
C ARG A 52 12.69 15.67 -8.18
N GLY A 53 13.16 14.45 -7.97
CA GLY A 53 14.52 14.17 -7.54
C GLY A 53 14.81 14.58 -6.09
N ASP A 54 13.77 14.83 -5.28
CA ASP A 54 13.91 15.11 -3.85
C ASP A 54 13.84 13.81 -3.04
N TRP A 55 15.01 13.33 -2.60
CA TRP A 55 15.15 12.07 -1.87
C TRP A 55 15.12 12.23 -0.35
N LYS A 56 15.09 13.48 0.13
CA LYS A 56 15.06 13.82 1.56
C LYS A 56 14.17 15.05 1.79
N PRO A 57 12.90 15.03 1.35
CA PRO A 57 12.02 16.17 1.48
C PRO A 57 11.80 16.48 2.96
N LEU A 58 11.89 17.76 3.35
CA LEU A 58 11.48 18.19 4.70
C LEU A 58 9.95 18.26 4.83
N LYS A 59 9.26 18.50 3.71
CA LYS A 59 7.81 18.57 3.59
C LYS A 59 7.38 17.68 2.41
N PRO A 60 7.27 16.36 2.62
CA PRO A 60 7.00 15.43 1.53
C PRO A 60 5.63 15.65 0.91
N PHE A 61 5.56 15.65 -0.41
CA PHE A 61 4.30 15.50 -1.14
C PHE A 61 3.77 14.06 -0.98
N GLY A 62 4.69 13.10 -0.84
CA GLY A 62 4.39 11.71 -0.56
C GLY A 62 4.21 10.84 -1.80
N THR A 63 3.84 9.60 -1.54
CA THR A 63 3.56 8.56 -2.53
C THR A 63 2.07 8.29 -2.56
N PHE A 64 1.50 8.14 -3.76
CA PHE A 64 0.10 7.80 -3.97
C PHE A 64 -0.02 6.48 -4.75
N SER A 65 -0.95 5.64 -4.29
CA SER A 65 -1.42 4.46 -5.02
C SER A 65 -2.93 4.55 -5.16
N LEU A 66 -3.41 4.56 -6.41
CA LEU A 66 -4.82 4.71 -6.71
C LEU A 66 -5.45 3.35 -6.96
N ARG A 67 -6.70 3.20 -6.53
CA ARG A 67 -7.55 2.05 -6.84
C ARG A 67 -8.97 2.51 -7.14
N THR A 68 -9.61 1.89 -8.11
CA THR A 68 -11.00 2.17 -8.47
C THR A 68 -11.91 1.15 -7.78
N CYS A 69 -12.86 1.64 -6.98
CA CYS A 69 -13.96 0.87 -6.43
C CYS A 69 -14.87 0.35 -7.55
N GLN A 70 -15.58 -0.76 -7.33
CA GLN A 70 -16.53 -1.30 -8.31
C GLN A 70 -17.62 -0.30 -8.73
N CYS A 71 -17.94 0.68 -7.89
CA CYS A 71 -18.86 1.78 -8.23
C CYS A 71 -18.25 2.85 -9.17
N GLY A 72 -16.99 2.70 -9.58
CA GLY A 72 -16.27 3.63 -10.46
C GLY A 72 -15.49 4.74 -9.74
N THR A 73 -15.68 4.90 -8.43
CA THR A 73 -14.98 5.94 -7.64
C THR A 73 -13.52 5.58 -7.44
N THR A 74 -12.62 6.54 -7.63
CA THR A 74 -11.19 6.37 -7.34
C THR A 74 -10.91 6.67 -5.87
N LEU A 75 -10.27 5.70 -5.21
CA LEU A 75 -9.78 5.75 -3.85
C LEU A 75 -8.25 5.84 -3.87
N SER A 76 -7.68 6.52 -2.88
CA SER A 76 -6.23 6.74 -2.80
C SER A 76 -5.65 6.23 -1.50
N LEU A 77 -4.56 5.48 -1.60
CA LEU A 77 -3.64 5.21 -0.50
C LEU A 77 -2.46 6.19 -0.61
N SER A 78 -2.09 6.81 0.50
CA SER A 78 -0.97 7.76 0.51
C SER A 78 0.08 7.40 1.58
N SER A 79 1.30 7.91 1.40
CA SER A 79 2.32 7.89 2.45
C SER A 79 2.13 8.97 3.52
N HIS A 80 0.99 9.67 3.53
CA HIS A 80 0.68 10.65 4.56
C HIS A 80 0.66 9.97 5.94
N GLY A 81 1.13 10.68 6.97
CA GLY A 81 1.27 10.13 8.32
C GLY A 81 2.48 9.20 8.52
N MET A 82 3.23 8.86 7.47
CA MET A 82 4.47 8.11 7.62
C MET A 82 5.56 8.96 8.28
N ARG A 83 6.29 8.38 9.25
CA ARG A 83 7.43 9.06 9.88
C ARG A 83 8.46 9.47 8.82
N LEU A 84 8.93 10.72 8.90
CA LEU A 84 9.81 11.31 7.88
C LEU A 84 11.09 10.50 7.66
N ALA A 85 11.74 10.05 8.74
CA ALA A 85 12.93 9.21 8.66
C ALA A 85 12.65 7.87 7.95
N THR A 86 11.47 7.28 8.13
CA THR A 86 11.06 6.06 7.41
C THR A 86 10.87 6.36 5.93
N LEU A 87 10.17 7.44 5.60
CA LEU A 87 9.96 7.86 4.21
C LEU A 87 11.29 8.08 3.48
N TRP A 88 12.25 8.78 4.10
CA TRP A 88 13.58 8.98 3.50
C TRP A 88 14.32 7.67 3.24
N ARG A 89 14.24 6.71 4.16
CA ARG A 89 14.86 5.39 3.95
C ARG A 89 14.20 4.64 2.80
N LEU A 90 12.88 4.76 2.65
CA LEU A 90 12.14 4.17 1.51
C LEU A 90 12.51 4.85 0.19
N LEU A 91 12.60 6.18 0.14
CA LEU A 91 13.00 6.93 -1.06
C LEU A 91 14.43 6.59 -1.49
N GLN A 92 15.36 6.49 -0.55
CA GLN A 92 16.74 6.07 -0.83
C GLN A 92 16.81 4.63 -1.32
N TRP A 93 16.04 3.73 -0.69
CA TRP A 93 15.94 2.34 -1.16
C TRP A 93 15.37 2.30 -2.58
N LEU A 94 14.28 3.02 -2.85
CA LEU A 94 13.63 3.07 -4.17
C LEU A 94 14.61 3.52 -5.26
N ARG A 95 15.39 4.59 -5.00
CA ARG A 95 16.42 5.09 -5.92
C ARG A 95 17.50 4.04 -6.19
N LYS A 96 17.99 3.38 -5.14
CA LYS A 96 19.02 2.33 -5.26
C LYS A 96 18.48 1.15 -6.07
N GLU A 97 17.26 0.71 -5.76
CA GLU A 97 16.62 -0.46 -6.36
C GLU A 97 16.31 -0.23 -7.84
N SER A 98 15.74 0.93 -8.20
CA SER A 98 15.46 1.27 -9.60
C SER A 98 16.73 1.31 -10.43
N SER A 99 17.81 1.86 -9.86
CA SER A 99 19.13 1.91 -10.51
C SER A 99 19.73 0.51 -10.67
N SER A 100 19.65 -0.33 -9.64
CA SER A 100 20.17 -1.69 -9.65
C SER A 100 19.45 -2.58 -10.67
N ARG A 101 18.12 -2.44 -10.78
CA ARG A 101 17.28 -3.19 -11.73
C ARG A 101 17.28 -2.60 -13.14
N LYS A 102 17.79 -1.37 -13.32
CA LYS A 102 17.71 -0.59 -14.57
C LYS A 102 16.26 -0.40 -15.06
N ILE A 103 15.33 -0.18 -14.13
CA ILE A 103 13.90 0.05 -14.41
C ILE A 103 13.44 1.37 -13.81
N ASN A 104 12.27 1.87 -14.24
CA ASN A 104 11.70 3.08 -13.66
C ASN A 104 11.23 2.81 -12.22
N MET A 105 11.40 3.79 -11.33
CA MET A 105 10.90 3.73 -9.94
C MET A 105 9.42 3.37 -9.83
N ARG A 106 8.58 3.83 -10.76
CA ARG A 106 7.16 3.47 -10.80
C ARG A 106 6.96 1.97 -10.98
N GLU A 107 7.89 1.27 -11.61
CA GLU A 107 7.87 -0.18 -11.77
C GLU A 107 8.30 -0.88 -10.49
N VAL A 108 9.36 -0.39 -9.82
CA VAL A 108 9.74 -0.89 -8.49
C VAL A 108 8.57 -0.73 -7.51
N MET A 109 7.89 0.42 -7.50
CA MET A 109 6.73 0.64 -6.63
C MET A 109 5.54 -0.25 -7.01
N ASP A 110 5.32 -0.52 -8.30
CA ASP A 110 4.28 -1.45 -8.75
C ASP A 110 4.57 -2.89 -8.29
N ASP A 111 5.83 -3.32 -8.35
CA ASP A 111 6.25 -4.63 -7.83
C ASP A 111 6.03 -4.73 -6.32
N ILE A 112 6.39 -3.69 -5.56
CA ILE A 112 6.11 -3.63 -4.12
C ILE A 112 4.60 -3.69 -3.86
N ARG A 113 3.79 -2.97 -4.63
CA ARG A 113 2.32 -3.03 -4.50
C ARG A 113 1.79 -4.43 -4.75
N LYS A 114 2.29 -5.15 -5.77
CA LYS A 114 1.89 -6.54 -6.04
C LYS A 114 2.22 -7.45 -4.86
N LYS A 115 3.43 -7.34 -4.31
CA LYS A 115 3.85 -8.13 -3.14
C LYS A 115 2.99 -7.86 -1.90
N ILE A 116 2.62 -6.60 -1.67
CA ILE A 116 1.71 -6.21 -0.59
C ILE A 116 0.32 -6.80 -0.81
N ASN A 117 -0.21 -6.71 -2.04
CA ASN A 117 -1.51 -7.28 -2.38
C ASN A 117 -1.50 -8.80 -2.16
N ASP A 118 -0.49 -9.50 -2.67
CA ASP A 118 -0.36 -10.95 -2.52
C ASP A 118 -0.28 -11.36 -1.05
N GLN A 119 0.49 -10.61 -0.24
CA GLN A 119 0.57 -10.84 1.19
C GLN A 119 -0.79 -10.65 1.88
N ALA A 120 -1.51 -9.57 1.56
CA ALA A 120 -2.82 -9.26 2.16
C ALA A 120 -3.88 -10.31 1.80
N LEU A 121 -3.87 -10.78 0.55
CA LEU A 121 -4.84 -11.75 0.05
C LEU A 121 -4.65 -13.15 0.68
N ARG A 122 -3.40 -13.54 0.97
CA ARG A 122 -3.04 -14.83 1.61
C ARG A 122 -3.35 -14.91 3.10
N GLN A 123 -3.41 -13.79 3.84
CA GLN A 123 -3.55 -13.80 5.30
C GLN A 123 -4.86 -14.43 5.84
N LYS A 124 -5.85 -14.73 4.99
CA LYS A 124 -7.10 -15.43 5.39
C LYS A 124 -7.09 -16.96 5.24
N GLU A 125 -6.04 -17.57 4.67
CA GLU A 125 -5.98 -19.05 4.56
C GLU A 125 -5.55 -19.73 5.88
N ALA A 126 -5.20 -18.97 6.92
CA ALA A 126 -4.66 -19.46 8.19
C ALA A 126 -5.63 -19.36 9.39
N GLU A 127 -6.95 -19.35 9.17
CA GLU A 127 -7.95 -19.54 10.25
C GLU A 127 -8.81 -20.78 9.98
N PRO A 128 -8.44 -21.97 10.50
CA PRO A 128 -9.41 -23.01 10.82
C PRO A 128 -10.09 -22.72 12.17
N ASN A 129 -11.39 -22.49 12.07
CA ASN A 129 -12.47 -22.53 13.06
C ASN A 129 -12.20 -23.32 14.37
N SER A 130 -12.57 -22.77 15.53
CA SER A 130 -13.28 -23.57 16.54
C SER A 130 -14.18 -22.70 17.43
N GLN A 131 -15.47 -22.96 17.28
CA GLN A 131 -16.51 -22.71 18.24
C GLN A 131 -16.14 -23.32 19.59
N ILE A 132 -16.38 -22.61 20.69
CA ILE A 132 -16.88 -23.26 21.91
C ILE A 132 -18.11 -22.48 22.35
N ASN A 133 -19.27 -23.00 21.96
CA ASN A 133 -20.53 -22.78 22.64
C ASN A 133 -20.36 -23.20 24.11
N ARG A 134 -20.72 -22.31 25.04
CA ARG A 134 -21.19 -22.72 26.37
C ARG A 134 -22.61 -22.22 26.53
N THR A 135 -23.54 -23.05 26.07
CA THR A 135 -24.90 -23.11 26.56
C THR A 135 -24.87 -23.82 27.92
N GLU A 136 -25.57 -23.21 28.88
CA GLU A 136 -26.17 -23.75 30.12
C GLU A 136 -25.23 -24.26 31.24
#